data_AF-A0A1G8G3S3-F1
#
_entry.id   AF-A0A1G8G3S3-F1
#
_cell.length_a   1.000
_cell.length_b   1.000
_cell.length_c   1.000
_cell.angle_alpha   90.00
_cell.angle_beta   90.00
_cell.angle_gamma   90.00
#
_symmetry.space_group_name_H-M   'P 1'
#
loop_
_entity.id
_entity.type
_entity.pdbx_description
1 polymer ?
#
loop_
_entity_poly.entity_id
_entity_poly.type
_entity_poly.pdbx_seq_one_letter_code
_entity_poly.pdbx_strand_id
1 'polypeptide(L)'
;MEFEKRIGVIFHKKDLLETALTHSSYANQHKNMQYNEKLEFLGDAVLQLAITEYIYKNFTDKTEGELTKLRALIVCEASLHLVAVKWHLGEHIRMSKGEEITGGRERAALLADAVEAVIAAVYLDRGMDEAKSFVLQHFMEIVDLANKNEIVLDYKTSLQEILQENGEIEIKYELIRYEGPPHRRKFYSKVVIDSITMGKGEGYSKKESEQLAAKDALKKYVRAEESHE
;
A
#
# COMPACT_ATOMS: atom_id res chain seq x y z
N MET A 1 -22.81 -1.56 9.26
CA MET A 1 -23.83 -1.56 8.19
C MET A 1 -23.34 -0.96 6.88
N GLU A 2 -22.86 0.29 6.82
CA GLU A 2 -22.37 0.88 5.56
C GLU A 2 -21.00 0.34 5.14
N PHE A 3 -20.01 0.39 6.04
CA PHE A 3 -18.66 -0.15 5.77
C PHE A 3 -18.67 -1.65 5.43
N GLU A 4 -19.42 -2.45 6.19
CA GLU A 4 -19.62 -3.89 5.95
C GLU A 4 -20.14 -4.20 4.54
N LYS A 5 -21.10 -3.40 4.04
CA LYS A 5 -21.58 -3.53 2.66
C LYS A 5 -20.50 -3.20 1.65
N ARG A 6 -19.68 -2.18 1.92
CA ARG A 6 -18.59 -1.74 1.05
C ARG A 6 -17.50 -2.81 0.91
N ILE A 7 -17.12 -3.45 2.01
CA ILE A 7 -16.09 -4.50 1.99
C ILE A 7 -16.67 -5.90 1.68
N GLY A 8 -18.00 -6.04 1.62
CA GLY A 8 -18.67 -7.29 1.26
C GLY A 8 -18.68 -8.35 2.36
N VAL A 9 -18.58 -7.97 3.64
CA VAL A 9 -18.58 -8.90 4.78
C VAL A 9 -19.57 -8.44 5.84
N ILE A 10 -20.38 -9.38 6.33
CA ILE A 10 -21.28 -9.16 7.47
C ILE A 10 -20.66 -9.82 8.70
N PHE A 11 -20.30 -9.01 9.70
CA PHE A 11 -19.71 -9.49 10.94
C PHE A 11 -20.77 -10.01 11.90
N HIS A 12 -20.52 -11.14 12.55
CA HIS A 12 -21.30 -11.63 13.69
C HIS A 12 -20.94 -10.88 14.97
N LYS A 13 -19.64 -10.67 15.22
CA LYS A 13 -19.09 -9.93 16.36
C LYS A 13 -18.70 -8.51 15.92
N LYS A 14 -19.62 -7.56 16.08
CA LYS A 14 -19.38 -6.15 15.68
C LYS A 14 -18.19 -5.53 16.39
N ASP A 15 -17.93 -5.91 17.65
CA ASP A 15 -16.83 -5.39 18.46
C ASP A 15 -15.44 -5.63 17.82
N LEU A 16 -15.28 -6.70 17.03
CA LEU A 16 -14.02 -6.97 16.32
C LEU A 16 -13.79 -5.91 15.24
N LEU A 17 -14.83 -5.58 14.45
CA LEU A 17 -14.76 -4.54 13.44
C LEU A 17 -14.57 -3.16 14.09
N GLU A 18 -15.24 -2.89 15.20
CA GLU A 18 -15.05 -1.65 15.94
C GLU A 18 -13.61 -1.48 16.44
N THR A 19 -13.03 -2.55 16.98
CA THR A 19 -11.62 -2.57 17.42
C THR A 19 -10.67 -2.35 16.25
N ALA A 20 -10.90 -3.03 15.12
CA ALA A 20 -10.08 -2.88 13.91
C ALA A 20 -10.12 -1.45 13.34
N LEU A 21 -11.26 -0.77 13.47
CA LEU A 21 -11.44 0.62 13.03
C LEU A 21 -11.07 1.64 14.12
N THR A 22 -10.47 1.23 15.24
CA THR A 22 -10.09 2.17 16.32
C THR A 22 -8.58 2.33 16.36
N HIS A 23 -8.10 3.53 16.05
CA HIS A 23 -6.69 3.90 16.16
C HIS A 23 -6.31 4.18 17.63
N SER A 24 -5.06 3.91 18.00
CA SER A 24 -4.55 4.09 19.37
C SER A 24 -4.74 5.51 19.90
N SER A 25 -4.65 6.55 19.05
CA SER A 25 -4.90 7.94 19.45
C SER A 25 -6.32 8.18 19.97
N TYR A 26 -7.33 7.46 19.46
CA TYR A 26 -8.70 7.53 19.99
C TYR A 26 -8.85 6.74 21.28
N ALA A 27 -8.30 5.52 21.32
CA ALA A 27 -8.39 4.66 22.50
C ALA A 27 -7.69 5.27 23.72
N ASN A 28 -6.58 5.99 23.53
CA ASN A 28 -5.88 6.69 24.63
C ASN A 28 -6.72 7.76 25.33
N GLN A 29 -7.80 8.24 24.69
CA GLN A 29 -8.74 9.19 25.28
C GLN A 29 -9.91 8.51 26.02
N HIS A 30 -10.04 7.18 25.93
CA HIS A 30 -11.17 6.42 26.45
C HIS A 30 -10.69 5.25 27.33
N LYS A 31 -11.21 5.15 28.55
CA LYS A 31 -10.81 4.08 29.48
C LYS A 31 -11.18 2.70 28.93
N ASN A 32 -10.23 1.77 28.96
CA ASN A 32 -10.39 0.35 28.63
C ASN A 32 -10.86 0.06 27.18
N MET A 33 -10.64 0.99 26.25
CA MET A 33 -10.96 0.77 24.85
C MET A 33 -9.85 -0.03 24.16
N GLN A 34 -10.23 -1.08 23.44
CA GLN A 34 -9.30 -1.81 22.57
C GLN A 34 -9.08 -1.02 21.27
N TYR A 35 -7.95 -1.27 20.62
CA TYR A 35 -7.55 -0.63 19.38
C TYR A 35 -6.83 -1.62 18.46
N ASN A 36 -6.53 -1.17 17.25
CA ASN A 36 -6.22 -2.01 16.10
C ASN A 36 -4.84 -2.70 16.10
N GLU A 37 -3.80 -2.19 16.77
CA GLU A 37 -2.41 -2.71 16.65
C GLU A 37 -2.25 -4.23 16.87
N LYS A 38 -2.99 -4.84 17.80
CA LYS A 38 -2.94 -6.30 17.98
C LYS A 38 -3.63 -7.08 16.86
N LEU A 39 -4.68 -6.48 16.27
CA LEU A 39 -5.35 -7.02 15.10
C LEU A 39 -4.50 -6.83 13.85
N GLU A 40 -3.87 -5.68 13.67
CA GLU A 40 -2.88 -5.42 12.62
C GLU A 40 -1.80 -6.50 12.60
N PHE A 41 -1.14 -6.74 13.74
CA PHE A 41 -0.13 -7.79 13.87
C PHE A 41 -0.61 -9.19 13.42
N LEU A 42 -1.84 -9.56 13.79
CA LEU A 42 -2.44 -10.83 13.36
C LEU A 42 -2.83 -10.79 11.87
N GLY A 43 -3.28 -9.64 11.40
CA GLY A 43 -3.77 -9.38 10.06
C GLY A 43 -2.70 -9.53 9.00
N ASP A 44 -1.50 -9.00 9.26
CA ASP A 44 -0.30 -9.20 8.42
C ASP A 44 -0.05 -10.69 8.20
N ALA A 45 -0.01 -11.49 9.28
CA ALA A 45 0.22 -12.93 9.18
C ALA A 45 -0.86 -13.66 8.36
N VAL A 46 -2.13 -13.27 8.52
CA VAL A 46 -3.26 -13.82 7.75
C VAL A 46 -3.15 -13.45 6.27
N LEU A 47 -2.85 -12.18 5.97
CA LEU A 47 -2.65 -11.67 4.62
C LEU A 47 -1.48 -12.39 3.93
N GLN A 48 -0.33 -12.47 4.60
CA GLN A 48 0.85 -13.16 4.09
C GLN A 48 0.55 -14.61 3.75
N LEU A 49 -0.15 -15.35 4.63
CA LEU A 49 -0.49 -16.74 4.38
C LEU A 49 -1.45 -16.88 3.19
N ALA A 50 -2.51 -16.07 3.15
CA ALA A 50 -3.51 -16.11 2.07
C ALA A 50 -2.88 -15.85 0.69
N ILE A 51 -2.05 -14.81 0.58
CA ILE A 51 -1.34 -14.47 -0.65
C ILE A 51 -0.29 -15.52 -0.99
N THR A 52 0.52 -15.97 -0.02
CA THR A 52 1.54 -17.01 -0.23
C THR A 52 0.92 -18.30 -0.78
N GLU A 53 -0.18 -18.74 -0.18
CA GLU A 53 -0.89 -19.94 -0.62
C GLU A 53 -1.44 -19.78 -2.05
N TYR A 54 -2.01 -18.61 -2.36
CA TYR A 54 -2.53 -18.34 -3.70
C TYR A 54 -1.43 -18.36 -4.76
N ILE A 55 -0.34 -17.62 -4.56
CA ILE A 55 0.73 -17.55 -5.56
C ILE A 55 1.45 -18.89 -5.72
N TYR A 56 1.62 -19.66 -4.64
CA TYR A 56 2.19 -21.00 -4.68
C TYR A 56 1.35 -21.95 -5.55
N LYS A 57 0.02 -21.89 -5.42
CA LYS A 57 -0.90 -22.76 -6.17
C LYS A 57 -1.05 -22.36 -7.64
N ASN A 58 -0.99 -21.07 -7.95
CA ASN A 58 -1.36 -20.55 -9.27
C ASN A 58 -0.17 -20.17 -10.17
N PHE A 59 1.00 -19.91 -9.61
CA PHE A 59 2.20 -19.53 -10.38
C PHE A 59 3.27 -20.62 -10.29
N THR A 60 2.90 -21.82 -10.72
CA THR A 60 3.72 -23.05 -10.63
C THR A 60 4.97 -23.03 -11.51
N ASP A 61 5.05 -22.08 -12.44
CA ASP A 61 6.20 -21.85 -13.33
C ASP A 61 7.29 -20.99 -12.69
N LYS A 62 7.02 -20.34 -11.55
CA LYS A 62 7.95 -19.44 -10.85
C LYS A 62 8.82 -20.18 -9.84
N THR A 63 10.05 -19.72 -9.69
CA THR A 63 10.98 -20.16 -8.64
C THR A 63 10.61 -19.59 -7.26
N GLU A 64 11.14 -20.16 -6.19
CA GLU A 64 10.95 -19.65 -4.81
C GLU A 64 11.33 -18.16 -4.70
N GLY A 65 12.49 -17.76 -5.24
CA GLY A 65 12.93 -16.37 -5.19
C GLY A 65 12.03 -15.41 -5.98
N GLU A 66 11.40 -15.88 -7.06
CA GLU A 66 10.41 -15.09 -7.80
C GLU A 66 9.08 -14.97 -7.04
N LEU A 67 8.63 -16.05 -6.40
CA LEU A 67 7.44 -16.03 -5.53
C LEU A 67 7.65 -15.11 -4.32
N THR A 68 8.83 -15.13 -3.70
CA THR A 68 9.19 -14.25 -2.59
C THR A 68 9.18 -12.77 -3.03
N LYS A 69 9.74 -12.45 -4.20
CA LYS A 69 9.66 -11.09 -4.77
C LYS A 69 8.22 -10.68 -5.07
N LEU A 70 7.44 -11.57 -5.66
CA LEU A 70 6.04 -11.32 -6.00
C LEU A 70 5.20 -11.04 -4.75
N ARG A 71 5.38 -11.85 -3.70
CA ARG A 71 4.74 -11.63 -2.40
C ARG A 71 5.10 -10.27 -1.83
N ALA A 72 6.37 -9.86 -1.86
CA ALA A 72 6.80 -8.55 -1.35
C ALA A 72 6.20 -7.37 -2.12
N LEU A 73 5.82 -7.55 -3.39
CA LEU A 73 5.10 -6.53 -4.16
C LEU A 73 3.62 -6.45 -3.75
N ILE A 74 3.00 -7.59 -3.46
CA ILE A 74 1.56 -7.68 -3.15
C ILE A 74 1.30 -7.31 -1.68
N VAL A 75 2.13 -7.82 -0.77
CA VAL A 75 2.03 -7.64 0.68
C VAL A 75 3.01 -6.54 1.07
N CYS A 76 2.59 -5.30 0.83
CA CYS A 76 3.33 -4.10 1.21
C CYS A 76 2.37 -2.95 1.50
N GLU A 77 2.85 -1.93 2.22
CA GLU A 77 2.07 -0.75 2.62
C GLU A 77 1.37 -0.09 1.43
N ALA A 78 2.04 0.07 0.29
CA ALA A 78 1.45 0.69 -0.89
C ALA A 78 0.23 -0.09 -1.42
N SER A 79 0.32 -1.43 -1.45
CA SER A 79 -0.79 -2.29 -1.86
C SER A 79 -1.95 -2.26 -0.87
N LEU A 80 -1.65 -2.27 0.43
CA LEU A 80 -2.63 -2.12 1.50
C LEU A 80 -3.34 -0.77 1.44
N HIS A 81 -2.60 0.32 1.21
CA HIS A 81 -3.16 1.65 1.05
C HIS A 81 -4.11 1.74 -0.15
N LEU A 82 -3.80 1.10 -1.29
CA LEU A 82 -4.72 1.03 -2.43
C LEU A 82 -6.04 0.36 -2.07
N VAL A 83 -6.00 -0.69 -1.23
CA VAL A 83 -7.21 -1.33 -0.71
C VAL A 83 -7.96 -0.40 0.24
N ALA A 84 -7.25 0.28 1.14
CA ALA A 84 -7.83 1.24 2.08
C ALA A 84 -8.57 2.39 1.36
N VAL A 85 -7.99 2.93 0.29
CA VAL A 85 -8.61 3.98 -0.54
C VAL A 85 -9.88 3.48 -1.22
N LYS A 86 -9.87 2.27 -1.81
CA LYS A 86 -11.08 1.65 -2.40
C LYS A 86 -12.19 1.47 -1.36
N TRP A 87 -11.82 1.21 -0.11
CA TRP A 87 -12.74 1.06 0.99
C TRP A 87 -13.18 2.38 1.63
N HIS A 88 -12.65 3.53 1.18
CA HIS A 88 -12.84 4.81 1.88
C HIS A 88 -12.55 4.68 3.38
N LEU A 89 -11.53 3.90 3.73
CA LEU A 89 -11.31 3.42 5.09
C LEU A 89 -11.08 4.56 6.08
N GLY A 90 -10.41 5.63 5.62
CA GLY A 90 -10.18 6.84 6.39
C GLY A 90 -11.45 7.40 7.01
N GLU A 91 -12.59 7.39 6.31
CA GLU A 91 -13.88 7.91 6.81
C GLU A 91 -14.46 7.09 7.97
N HIS A 92 -14.00 5.85 8.14
CA HIS A 92 -14.56 4.90 9.09
C HIS A 92 -13.70 4.70 10.34
N ILE A 93 -12.42 5.10 10.31
CA ILE A 93 -11.52 4.95 11.46
C ILE A 93 -11.98 5.89 12.60
N ARG A 94 -11.80 5.49 13.85
CA ARG A 94 -11.94 6.34 15.02
C ARG A 94 -10.53 6.79 15.42
N MET A 95 -10.26 8.09 15.31
CA MET A 95 -8.98 8.71 15.69
C MET A 95 -9.25 9.96 16.52
N SER A 96 -8.26 10.42 17.28
CA SER A 96 -8.37 11.68 18.02
C SER A 96 -8.48 12.87 17.06
N LYS A 97 -9.00 14.01 17.55
CA LYS A 97 -9.01 15.27 16.78
C LYS A 97 -7.60 15.71 16.35
N GLY A 98 -6.59 15.48 17.20
CA GLY A 98 -5.22 15.83 16.88
C GLY A 98 -4.68 15.02 15.71
N GLU A 99 -4.97 13.72 15.70
CA GLU A 99 -4.61 12.81 14.60
C GLU A 99 -5.30 13.18 13.28
N GLU A 100 -6.56 13.58 13.37
CA GLU A 100 -7.33 13.99 12.19
C GLU A 100 -6.77 15.30 11.60
N ILE A 101 -6.44 16.28 12.44
CA ILE A 101 -5.87 17.57 12.00
C ILE A 101 -4.51 17.39 11.33
N THR A 102 -3.72 16.39 11.73
CA THR A 102 -2.41 16.09 11.12
C THR A 102 -2.51 15.17 9.89
N GLY A 103 -3.70 14.99 9.32
CA GLY A 103 -3.92 14.22 8.09
C GLY A 103 -3.93 12.70 8.29
N GLY A 104 -4.23 12.21 9.50
CA GLY A 104 -4.29 10.78 9.78
C GLY A 104 -5.31 10.01 8.93
N ARG A 105 -6.31 10.70 8.36
CA ARG A 105 -7.33 10.09 7.48
C ARG A 105 -6.78 9.68 6.12
N GLU A 106 -5.70 10.31 5.68
CA GLU A 106 -5.07 10.10 4.37
C GLU A 106 -3.69 9.43 4.48
N ARG A 107 -3.12 9.34 5.69
CA ARG A 107 -1.77 8.79 5.90
C ARG A 107 -1.69 7.31 5.50
N ALA A 108 -0.76 6.99 4.61
CA ALA A 108 -0.65 5.67 3.99
C ALA A 108 -0.44 4.53 5.02
N ALA A 109 0.56 4.65 5.88
CA ALA A 109 0.86 3.69 6.95
C ALA A 109 -0.37 3.40 7.84
N LEU A 110 -0.99 4.44 8.40
CA LEU A 110 -2.16 4.27 9.29
C LEU A 110 -3.31 3.52 8.60
N LEU A 111 -3.56 3.87 7.34
CA LEU A 111 -4.60 3.23 6.54
C LEU A 111 -4.24 1.76 6.20
N ALA A 112 -2.96 1.48 5.94
CA ALA A 112 -2.49 0.12 5.70
C ALA A 112 -2.67 -0.76 6.94
N ASP A 113 -2.25 -0.28 8.11
CA ASP A 113 -2.39 -0.96 9.40
C ASP A 113 -3.85 -1.30 9.70
N ALA A 114 -4.76 -0.36 9.40
CA ALA A 114 -6.18 -0.57 9.56
C ALA A 114 -6.76 -1.62 8.59
N VAL A 115 -6.22 -1.78 7.38
CA VAL A 115 -6.62 -2.87 6.46
C VAL A 115 -6.23 -4.21 7.05
N GLU A 116 -5.01 -4.35 7.58
CA GLU A 116 -4.57 -5.59 8.23
C GLU A 116 -5.45 -5.91 9.45
N ALA A 117 -5.74 -4.91 10.27
CA ALA A 117 -6.64 -5.08 11.40
C ALA A 117 -8.04 -5.55 10.99
N VAL A 118 -8.59 -5.06 9.87
CA VAL A 118 -9.87 -5.53 9.32
C VAL A 118 -9.75 -6.98 8.84
N ILE A 119 -8.65 -7.38 8.19
CA ILE A 119 -8.40 -8.76 7.78
C ILE A 119 -8.40 -9.69 9.00
N ALA A 120 -7.71 -9.31 10.09
CA ALA A 120 -7.72 -10.08 11.33
C ALA A 120 -9.12 -10.15 11.96
N ALA A 121 -9.89 -9.07 11.92
CA ALA A 121 -11.27 -9.07 12.42
C ALA A 121 -12.13 -10.07 11.62
N VAL A 122 -11.99 -10.12 10.29
CA VAL A 122 -12.69 -11.13 9.45
C VAL A 122 -12.26 -12.54 9.86
N TYR A 123 -10.96 -12.78 10.01
CA TYR A 123 -10.43 -14.08 10.44
C TYR A 123 -10.99 -14.54 11.80
N LEU A 124 -11.00 -13.67 12.80
CA LEU A 124 -11.49 -14.00 14.15
C LEU A 124 -13.01 -14.17 14.23
N ASP A 125 -13.75 -13.54 13.32
CA ASP A 125 -15.22 -13.62 13.27
C ASP A 125 -15.73 -14.81 12.44
N ARG A 126 -15.07 -15.06 11.30
CA ARG A 126 -15.57 -15.94 10.25
C ARG A 126 -14.73 -17.20 10.04
N GLY A 127 -13.46 -17.19 10.43
CA GLY A 127 -12.53 -18.29 10.20
C GLY A 127 -11.56 -18.04 9.04
N MET A 128 -10.61 -18.97 8.87
CA MET A 128 -9.49 -18.83 7.93
C MET A 128 -9.94 -18.92 6.46
N ASP A 129 -10.90 -19.76 6.11
CA ASP A 129 -11.31 -19.95 4.71
C ASP A 129 -12.04 -18.72 4.16
N GLU A 130 -12.91 -18.11 4.97
CA GLU A 130 -13.56 -16.84 4.69
C GLU A 130 -12.54 -15.69 4.64
N ALA A 131 -11.57 -15.66 5.54
CA ALA A 131 -10.51 -14.65 5.53
C ALA A 131 -9.66 -14.72 4.25
N LYS A 132 -9.27 -15.92 3.81
CA LYS A 132 -8.55 -16.10 2.53
C LYS A 132 -9.39 -15.63 1.36
N SER A 133 -10.66 -16.00 1.32
CA SER A 133 -11.58 -15.58 0.26
C SER A 133 -11.75 -14.06 0.22
N PHE A 134 -11.86 -13.43 1.40
CA PHE A 134 -11.92 -11.98 1.56
C PHE A 134 -10.64 -11.29 1.08
N VAL A 135 -9.47 -11.77 1.50
CA VAL A 135 -8.18 -11.23 1.04
C VAL A 135 -8.08 -11.32 -0.48
N LEU A 136 -8.35 -12.48 -1.08
CA LEU A 136 -8.26 -12.64 -2.53
C LEU A 136 -9.24 -11.70 -3.24
N GLN A 137 -10.49 -11.59 -2.80
CA GLN A 137 -11.46 -10.69 -3.39
C GLN A 137 -10.96 -9.23 -3.50
N HIS A 138 -10.23 -8.74 -2.49
CA HIS A 138 -9.75 -7.35 -2.46
C HIS A 138 -8.35 -7.15 -3.05
N PHE A 139 -7.51 -8.18 -3.07
CA PHE A 139 -6.14 -8.12 -3.57
C PHE A 139 -5.95 -8.68 -4.97
N MET A 140 -6.94 -9.35 -5.59
CA MET A 140 -6.77 -9.99 -6.90
C MET A 140 -6.25 -9.05 -7.99
N GLU A 141 -6.76 -7.82 -8.08
CA GLU A 141 -6.26 -6.84 -9.06
C GLU A 141 -4.78 -6.51 -8.82
N ILE A 142 -4.37 -6.40 -7.56
CA ILE A 142 -2.98 -6.15 -7.15
C ILE A 142 -2.12 -7.36 -7.55
N VAL A 143 -2.58 -8.58 -7.27
CA VAL A 143 -1.89 -9.83 -7.65
C VAL A 143 -1.67 -9.91 -9.16
N ASP A 144 -2.69 -9.59 -9.95
CA ASP A 144 -2.62 -9.61 -11.42
C ASP A 144 -1.63 -8.58 -11.95
N LEU A 145 -1.66 -7.36 -11.42
CA LEU A 145 -0.68 -6.32 -11.74
C LEU A 145 0.73 -6.76 -11.33
N ALA A 146 0.89 -7.39 -10.17
CA ALA A 146 2.20 -7.83 -9.67
C ALA A 146 2.81 -8.85 -10.60
N ASN A 147 2.00 -9.84 -11.03
CA ASN A 147 2.45 -10.91 -11.91
C ASN A 147 2.84 -10.39 -13.31
N LYS A 148 2.18 -9.35 -13.81
CA LYS A 148 2.52 -8.69 -15.07
C LYS A 148 3.72 -7.72 -14.95
N ASN A 149 4.28 -7.54 -13.76
CA ASN A 149 5.23 -6.47 -13.43
C ASN A 149 4.67 -5.07 -13.67
N GLU A 150 3.35 -4.92 -13.56
CA GLU A 150 2.59 -3.68 -13.75
C GLU A 150 2.19 -3.03 -12.42
N ILE A 151 2.56 -3.61 -11.26
CA ILE A 151 2.47 -2.88 -9.99
C ILE A 151 3.38 -1.65 -10.10
N VAL A 152 2.73 -0.52 -10.24
CA VAL A 152 3.33 0.79 -10.09
C VAL A 152 3.56 1.01 -8.60
N LEU A 153 4.69 0.52 -8.09
CA LEU A 153 5.17 0.86 -6.75
C LEU A 153 5.22 2.39 -6.64
N ASP A 154 4.66 2.94 -5.56
CA ASP A 154 4.50 4.39 -5.38
C ASP A 154 5.78 5.09 -4.92
N TYR A 155 6.82 4.92 -5.72
CA TYR A 155 8.11 5.59 -5.57
C TYR A 155 8.01 7.11 -5.57
N LYS A 156 7.00 7.69 -6.22
CA LYS A 156 6.79 9.15 -6.22
C LYS A 156 6.45 9.64 -4.83
N THR A 157 5.55 8.95 -4.13
CA THR A 157 5.17 9.27 -2.74
C THR A 157 6.35 9.06 -1.80
N SER A 158 7.04 7.91 -1.88
CA SER A 158 8.22 7.67 -1.02
C SER A 158 9.35 8.68 -1.28
N LEU A 159 9.59 9.07 -2.53
CA LEU A 159 10.57 10.11 -2.87
C LEU A 159 10.16 11.47 -2.31
N GLN A 160 8.87 11.79 -2.31
CA GLN A 160 8.36 13.02 -1.75
C GLN A 160 8.57 13.08 -0.22
N GLU A 161 8.21 12.02 0.50
CA GLU A 161 8.35 11.95 1.95
C GLU A 161 9.80 12.11 2.40
N ILE A 162 10.73 11.35 1.80
CA ILE A 162 12.17 11.41 2.14
C ILE A 162 12.75 12.80 1.88
N LEU A 163 12.42 13.41 0.73
CA LEU A 163 13.00 14.70 0.38
C LEU A 163 12.39 15.86 1.15
N GLN A 164 11.12 15.76 1.55
CA GLN A 164 10.45 16.85 2.27
C GLN A 164 10.61 16.76 3.79
N GLU A 165 11.27 15.72 4.31
CA GLU A 165 11.54 15.57 5.75
C GLU A 165 12.30 16.76 6.34
N ASN A 166 13.23 17.35 5.58
CA ASN A 166 14.10 18.46 6.03
C ASN A 166 13.69 19.84 5.51
N GLY A 167 12.52 19.98 4.87
CA GLY A 167 12.01 21.25 4.37
C GLY A 167 11.31 21.17 3.02
N GLU A 168 10.90 22.33 2.50
CA GLU A 168 10.29 22.39 1.17
C GLU A 168 11.32 22.11 0.07
N ILE A 169 11.05 21.09 -0.74
CA ILE A 169 11.79 20.75 -1.96
C ILE A 169 10.82 20.72 -3.15
N GLU A 170 11.26 21.25 -4.28
CA GLU A 170 10.47 21.24 -5.52
C GLU A 170 10.74 19.96 -6.32
N ILE A 171 9.74 19.09 -6.43
CA ILE A 171 9.79 17.84 -7.20
C ILE A 171 8.91 17.96 -8.44
N LYS A 172 9.52 17.89 -9.63
CA LYS A 172 8.83 17.95 -10.93
C LYS A 172 9.07 16.69 -11.75
N TYR A 173 8.01 16.20 -12.38
CA TYR A 173 8.08 15.09 -13.32
C TYR A 173 7.83 15.61 -14.73
N GLU A 174 8.77 15.33 -15.63
CA GLU A 174 8.71 15.78 -17.01
C GLU A 174 8.73 14.57 -17.96
N LEU A 175 7.75 14.53 -18.87
CA LEU A 175 7.75 13.57 -19.98
C LEU A 175 8.78 14.02 -21.02
N ILE A 176 9.82 13.23 -21.22
CA ILE A 176 10.89 13.49 -22.18
C ILE A 176 10.41 13.17 -23.59
N ARG A 177 9.88 11.97 -23.78
CA ARG A 177 9.42 11.45 -25.08
C ARG A 177 8.49 10.25 -24.90
N TYR A 178 7.78 9.90 -25.95
CA TYR A 178 7.07 8.63 -26.06
C TYR A 178 7.27 8.05 -27.47
N GLU A 179 7.25 6.73 -27.60
CA GLU A 179 7.44 6.06 -28.88
C GLU A 179 6.64 4.77 -29.00
N GLY A 180 6.42 4.30 -30.23
CA GLY A 180 5.66 3.08 -30.51
C GLY A 180 4.17 3.31 -30.77
N PRO A 181 3.49 2.25 -31.26
CA PRO A 181 2.09 2.33 -31.66
C PRO A 181 1.18 2.52 -30.45
N PRO A 182 -0.05 3.06 -30.62
CA PRO A 182 -0.95 3.37 -29.49
C PRO A 182 -1.20 2.21 -28.52
N HIS A 183 -1.27 0.99 -29.04
CA HIS A 183 -1.51 -0.23 -28.25
C HIS A 183 -0.25 -0.80 -27.57
N ARG A 184 0.93 -0.20 -27.80
CA ARG A 184 2.21 -0.62 -27.20
C ARG A 184 3.18 0.56 -27.09
N ARG A 185 2.67 1.70 -26.63
CA ARG A 185 3.44 2.94 -26.53
C ARG A 185 4.32 2.90 -25.28
N LYS A 186 5.59 3.27 -25.44
CA LYS A 186 6.54 3.50 -24.35
C LYS A 186 6.63 4.98 -24.03
N PHE A 187 6.72 5.31 -22.75
CA PHE A 187 6.85 6.65 -22.20
C PHE A 187 8.17 6.76 -21.46
N TYR A 188 8.84 7.90 -21.61
CA TYR A 188 10.12 8.20 -20.97
C TYR A 188 9.95 9.46 -20.14
N SER A 189 10.09 9.36 -18.82
CA SER A 189 9.99 10.49 -17.90
C SER A 189 11.30 10.72 -17.15
N LYS A 190 11.51 11.94 -16.67
CA LYS A 190 12.52 12.26 -15.66
C LYS A 190 11.89 12.92 -14.44
N VAL A 191 12.54 12.77 -13.30
CA VAL A 191 12.27 13.54 -12.09
C VAL A 191 13.36 14.59 -11.90
N VAL A 192 12.93 15.81 -11.66
CA VAL A 192 13.75 17.00 -11.43
C VAL A 192 13.49 17.45 -10.00
N ILE A 193 14.56 17.61 -9.22
CA ILE A 193 14.53 18.06 -7.83
C ILE A 193 15.40 19.31 -7.76
N ASP A 194 14.83 20.45 -7.36
CA ASP A 194 15.50 21.76 -7.32
C ASP A 194 16.30 22.07 -8.61
N SER A 195 15.63 21.89 -9.76
CA SER A 195 16.20 22.07 -11.11
C SER A 195 17.27 21.06 -11.55
N ILE A 196 17.61 20.08 -10.71
CA ILE A 196 18.58 19.02 -11.04
C ILE A 196 17.83 17.75 -11.45
N THR A 197 18.20 17.16 -12.59
CA THR A 197 17.63 15.87 -13.00
C THR A 197 18.21 14.75 -12.14
N MET A 198 17.39 14.20 -11.26
CA MET A 198 17.81 13.19 -10.29
C MET A 198 17.50 11.76 -10.75
N GLY A 199 16.46 11.56 -11.56
CA GLY A 199 16.09 10.22 -12.00
C GLY A 199 15.46 10.17 -13.39
N LYS A 200 15.57 9.03 -14.06
CA LYS A 200 14.92 8.74 -15.35
C LYS A 200 14.18 7.40 -15.28
N GLY A 201 13.03 7.31 -15.94
CA GLY A 201 12.21 6.11 -15.98
C GLY A 201 11.56 5.90 -17.33
N GLU A 202 11.36 4.62 -17.68
CA GLU A 202 10.70 4.17 -18.89
C GLU A 202 9.56 3.23 -18.51
N GLY A 203 8.36 3.44 -19.03
CA GLY A 203 7.19 2.60 -18.76
C GLY A 203 6.22 2.56 -19.95
N TYR A 204 5.23 1.68 -19.90
CA TYR A 204 4.15 1.58 -20.89
C TYR A 204 2.96 2.51 -20.60
N SER A 205 3.04 3.26 -19.50
CA SER A 205 2.20 4.42 -19.23
C SER A 205 3.04 5.60 -18.73
N LYS A 206 2.50 6.82 -18.86
CA LYS A 206 3.12 8.03 -18.29
C LYS A 206 3.29 7.90 -16.75
N LYS A 207 2.30 7.30 -16.08
CA LYS A 207 2.34 7.10 -14.61
C LYS A 207 3.49 6.17 -14.22
N GLU A 208 3.62 5.05 -14.93
CA GLU A 208 4.68 4.07 -14.70
C GLU A 208 6.08 4.66 -14.97
N SER A 209 6.26 5.41 -16.07
CA SER A 209 7.55 6.02 -16.38
C SER A 209 7.98 7.07 -15.35
N GLU A 210 7.03 7.82 -14.77
CA GLU A 210 7.31 8.75 -13.67
C GLU A 210 7.69 8.03 -12.37
N GLN A 211 7.03 6.91 -12.06
CA GLN A 211 7.30 6.11 -10.87
C GLN A 211 8.68 5.45 -10.96
N LEU A 212 9.05 4.95 -12.14
CA LEU A 212 10.39 4.44 -12.36
C LEU A 212 11.46 5.55 -12.36
N ALA A 213 11.12 6.78 -12.75
CA ALA A 213 12.01 7.92 -12.58
C ALA A 213 12.24 8.24 -11.09
N ALA A 214 11.19 8.16 -10.27
CA ALA A 214 11.30 8.33 -8.83
C ALA A 214 12.14 7.23 -8.18
N LYS A 215 11.97 5.97 -8.61
CA LYS A 215 12.81 4.83 -8.19
C LYS A 215 14.30 5.06 -8.47
N ASP A 216 14.62 5.57 -9.67
CA ASP A 216 16.01 5.87 -10.04
C ASP A 216 16.60 7.00 -9.18
N ALA A 217 15.80 8.02 -8.85
CA ALA A 217 16.22 9.08 -7.94
C ALA A 217 16.47 8.57 -6.50
N LEU A 218 15.54 7.77 -5.95
CA LEU A 218 15.68 7.16 -4.62
C LEU A 218 16.98 6.35 -4.49
N LYS A 219 17.31 5.53 -5.50
CA LYS A 219 18.55 4.73 -5.49
C LYS A 219 19.82 5.58 -5.45
N LYS A 220 19.83 6.74 -6.12
CA LYS A 220 20.99 7.64 -6.12
C LYS A 220 21.11 8.40 -4.81
N TYR A 221 19.97 8.75 -4.21
CA TYR A 221 19.92 9.39 -2.91
C TYR A 221 20.55 8.51 -1.82
N VAL A 222 20.13 7.24 -1.72
CA VAL A 222 20.69 6.27 -0.74
C VAL A 222 22.20 6.09 -0.90
N ARG A 223 22.70 6.00 -2.15
CA ARG A 223 24.15 5.86 -2.40
C ARG A 223 24.96 7.09 -2.01
N ALA A 224 24.38 8.28 -2.06
CA ALA A 224 25.06 9.50 -1.65
C ALA A 224 25.23 9.55 -0.13
N GLU A 225 24.24 9.13 0.63
CA GLU A 225 24.28 9.05 2.11
C GLU A 225 25.34 8.04 2.59
N GLU A 226 25.39 6.83 2.01
CA GLU A 226 26.40 5.80 2.34
C GLU A 226 27.84 6.21 2.00
N SER A 227 28.03 7.23 1.15
CA SER A 227 29.35 7.77 0.78
C SER A 227 29.83 8.87 1.74
N HIS A 228 28.98 9.28 2.68
CA HIS A 228 29.20 10.36 3.63
C HIS A 228 29.30 9.90 5.09
N GLU A 229 29.23 8.60 5.35
CA GLU A 229 29.66 7.92 6.60
C GLU A 229 31.08 7.34 6.47
#